data_AF-A0A971N796-F1
#
_entry.id   AF-A0A971N796-F1
#
_cell.length_a   1.000
_cell.length_b   1.000
_cell.length_c   1.000
_cell.angle_alpha   90.00
_cell.angle_beta   90.00
_cell.angle_gamma   90.00
#
_symmetry.space_group_name_H-M   'P 1'
#
loop_
_entity.id
_entity.type
_entity.pdbx_description
1 polymer ?
#
loop_
_entity_poly.entity_id
_entity_poly.type
_entity_poly.pdbx_seq_one_letter_code
_entity_poly.pdbx_strand_id
1 'polypeptide(L)'
;MRHLVTITLAVFMVAAMATVAYGAWENTVWLGIDINQNGREMGYRHQDDVATKIVSSQVHGEFRSEIQIGSTLVDFGNNTGLYAAVGASLNGRLDFLFGAGFNYSHYYSPFLLSGGVKCLVPSKSVVYEVEAFYQILPPLLIHLGYSSDSNSLFLGLGLSYN
;
A
#
# COMPACT_ATOMS: atom_id res chain seq x y z
N MET A 1 1.76 11.32 -29.31
CA MET A 1 1.00 12.02 -28.26
C MET A 1 0.94 11.26 -26.93
N ARG A 2 0.56 9.98 -26.91
CA ARG A 2 0.45 9.18 -25.67
C ARG A 2 1.73 9.15 -24.82
N HIS A 3 2.88 8.83 -25.42
CA HIS A 3 4.18 8.83 -24.72
C HIS A 3 4.61 10.20 -24.18
N LEU A 4 4.26 11.27 -24.90
CA LEU A 4 4.60 12.63 -24.51
C LEU A 4 3.80 13.04 -23.27
N VAL A 5 2.51 12.70 -23.22
CA VAL A 5 1.67 12.89 -22.03
C VAL A 5 2.20 12.08 -20.85
N THR A 6 2.62 10.82 -21.05
CA THR A 6 3.18 9.98 -19.98
C THR A 6 4.49 10.55 -19.42
N ILE A 7 5.37 11.03 -20.29
CA ILE A 7 6.64 11.66 -19.88
C ILE A 7 6.37 12.95 -19.12
N THR A 8 5.46 13.80 -19.61
CA THR A 8 5.10 15.05 -18.92
C THR A 8 4.46 14.77 -17.55
N LEU A 9 3.61 13.74 -17.44
CA LEU A 9 3.01 13.33 -16.17
C LEU A 9 4.05 12.81 -15.19
N ALA A 10 5.01 12.01 -15.67
CA ALA A 10 6.11 11.49 -14.87
C ALA A 10 7.03 12.63 -14.36
N VAL A 11 7.37 13.58 -15.22
CA VAL A 11 8.17 14.76 -14.84
C VAL A 11 7.42 15.64 -13.84
N PHE A 12 6.10 15.81 -14.02
CA PHE A 12 5.29 16.59 -13.08
C PHE A 12 5.17 15.88 -11.72
N MET A 13 5.03 14.55 -11.70
CA MET A 13 5.10 13.77 -10.47
C MET A 13 6.45 13.94 -9.78
N VAL A 14 7.57 13.81 -10.50
CA VAL A 14 8.92 14.00 -9.94
C VAL A 14 9.11 15.42 -9.40
N ALA A 15 8.58 16.44 -10.08
CA ALA A 15 8.64 17.83 -9.62
C ALA A 15 7.74 18.08 -8.38
N ALA A 16 6.55 17.48 -8.34
CA ALA A 16 5.69 17.49 -7.15
C ALA A 16 6.31 16.69 -5.98
N MET A 17 7.18 15.72 -6.29
CA MET A 17 7.99 15.00 -5.31
C MET A 17 9.14 15.82 -4.72
N ALA A 18 9.50 16.95 -5.35
CA ALA A 18 10.58 17.83 -4.94
C ALA A 18 10.13 18.99 -4.04
N THR A 19 8.83 19.16 -3.78
CA THR A 19 8.34 20.21 -2.88
C THR A 19 8.41 19.75 -1.43
N VAL A 20 9.12 20.54 -0.61
CA VAL A 20 9.38 20.34 0.82
C VAL A 20 8.08 20.03 1.56
N ALA A 21 7.88 18.78 1.95
CA ALA A 21 6.78 18.41 2.83
C ALA A 21 7.30 18.21 4.25
N TYR A 22 6.63 18.87 5.18
CA TYR A 22 6.73 18.58 6.61
C TYR A 22 6.03 17.24 6.85
N GLY A 23 6.81 16.15 6.90
CA GLY A 23 6.31 14.80 7.10
C GLY A 23 6.13 14.47 8.57
N ALA A 24 4.88 14.36 9.03
CA ALA A 24 4.53 13.65 10.25
C ALA A 24 3.60 12.50 9.87
N TRP A 25 4.16 11.29 9.80
CA TRP A 25 3.47 10.05 9.45
C TRP A 25 2.83 9.38 10.67
N GLU A 26 2.18 10.16 11.54
CA GLU A 26 1.66 9.58 12.78
C GLU A 26 0.43 8.73 12.53
N ASN A 27 -0.45 9.14 11.63
CA ASN A 27 -1.64 8.39 11.28
C ASN A 27 -1.95 8.57 9.81
N THR A 28 -2.47 7.54 9.16
CA THR A 28 -2.88 7.62 7.74
C THR A 28 -4.13 6.78 7.51
N VAL A 29 -5.12 7.34 6.81
CA VAL A 29 -6.18 6.57 6.16
C VAL A 29 -6.08 6.72 4.65
N TRP A 30 -6.40 5.68 3.90
CA TRP A 30 -6.46 5.80 2.45
C TRP A 30 -7.59 4.94 1.86
N LEU A 31 -8.02 5.35 0.68
CA LEU A 31 -8.93 4.62 -0.19
C LEU A 31 -8.28 4.50 -1.57
N GLY A 32 -8.30 3.30 -2.13
CA GLY A 32 -7.72 3.00 -3.43
C GLY A 32 -8.69 2.26 -4.34
N ILE A 33 -8.46 2.40 -5.64
CA ILE A 33 -9.14 1.63 -6.67
C ILE A 33 -8.10 1.02 -7.61
N ASP A 34 -8.33 -0.21 -8.05
CA ASP A 34 -7.57 -0.81 -9.14
C ASP A 34 -7.76 0.03 -10.40
N ILE A 35 -6.71 0.22 -11.20
CA ILE A 35 -6.76 0.84 -12.53
C ILE A 35 -7.85 0.22 -13.42
N ASN A 36 -8.07 -1.10 -13.31
CA ASN A 36 -9.12 -1.81 -14.04
C ASN A 36 -10.52 -1.63 -13.44
N GLN A 37 -10.64 -0.86 -12.35
CA GLN A 37 -11.88 -0.56 -11.60
C GLN A 37 -12.63 -1.78 -11.06
N ASN A 38 -11.96 -2.93 -11.01
CA ASN A 38 -12.51 -4.19 -10.51
C ASN A 38 -12.17 -4.43 -9.04
N GLY A 39 -11.29 -3.63 -8.45
CA GLY A 39 -10.82 -3.74 -7.08
C GLY A 39 -10.93 -2.42 -6.35
N ARG A 40 -11.22 -2.48 -5.06
CA ARG A 40 -11.23 -1.40 -4.10
C ARG A 40 -10.39 -1.81 -2.92
N GLU A 41 -9.68 -0.87 -2.36
CA GLU A 41 -8.97 -1.08 -1.11
C GLU A 41 -9.17 0.10 -0.19
N MET A 42 -9.00 -0.17 1.09
CA MET A 42 -8.91 0.84 2.11
C MET A 42 -7.88 0.41 3.13
N GLY A 43 -7.29 1.36 3.80
CA GLY A 43 -6.43 1.03 4.92
C GLY A 43 -6.24 2.16 5.90
N TYR A 44 -5.62 1.77 7.00
CA TYR A 44 -5.24 2.61 8.11
C TYR A 44 -3.82 2.25 8.54
N ARG A 45 -3.00 3.25 8.89
CA ARG A 45 -1.68 3.07 9.50
C ARG A 45 -1.55 3.99 10.71
N HIS A 46 -0.97 3.47 11.78
CA HIS A 46 -0.63 4.19 13.01
C HIS A 46 0.86 4.11 13.29
N GLN A 47 1.53 5.27 13.30
CA GLN A 47 2.90 5.52 13.78
C GLN A 47 3.94 4.48 13.33
N ASP A 48 3.81 3.98 12.10
CA ASP A 48 4.57 2.84 11.55
C ASP A 48 4.49 1.51 12.34
N ASP A 49 3.77 1.47 13.46
CA ASP A 49 3.66 0.32 14.36
C ASP A 49 2.58 -0.66 13.95
N VAL A 50 1.45 -0.15 13.44
CA VAL A 50 0.29 -0.97 13.08
C VAL A 50 -0.31 -0.49 11.77
N ALA A 51 -0.56 -1.42 10.85
CA ALA A 51 -1.25 -1.18 9.59
C ALA A 51 -2.41 -2.16 9.42
N THR A 52 -3.57 -1.66 9.03
CA THR A 52 -4.74 -2.47 8.65
C THR A 52 -5.06 -2.17 7.20
N LYS A 53 -5.24 -3.21 6.39
CA LYS A 53 -5.66 -3.08 4.99
C LYS A 53 -6.81 -4.03 4.70
N ILE A 54 -7.79 -3.53 3.97
CA ILE A 54 -8.93 -4.29 3.48
C ILE A 54 -8.97 -4.15 1.97
N VAL A 55 -9.04 -5.26 1.27
CA VAL A 55 -9.18 -5.30 -0.19
C VAL A 55 -10.48 -6.01 -0.53
N SER A 56 -11.18 -5.48 -1.52
CA SER A 56 -12.41 -6.04 -2.05
C SER A 56 -12.36 -5.93 -3.57
N SER A 57 -12.46 -7.05 -4.28
CA SER A 57 -12.31 -7.06 -5.73
C SER A 57 -13.19 -8.11 -6.39
N GLN A 58 -13.39 -7.97 -7.69
CA GLN A 58 -13.89 -9.02 -8.55
C GLN A 58 -12.78 -9.46 -9.52
N VAL A 59 -12.40 -10.73 -9.43
CA VAL A 59 -11.38 -11.33 -10.28
C VAL A 59 -12.05 -12.43 -11.09
N HIS A 60 -12.09 -12.29 -12.42
CA HIS A 60 -12.76 -13.24 -13.32
C HIS A 60 -14.25 -13.51 -12.98
N GLY A 61 -14.96 -12.53 -12.42
CA GLY A 61 -16.37 -12.66 -12.05
C GLY A 61 -16.63 -13.28 -10.67
N GLU A 62 -15.57 -13.68 -9.95
CA GLU A 62 -15.67 -14.14 -8.57
C GLU A 62 -15.36 -13.00 -7.59
N PHE A 63 -16.17 -12.89 -6.54
CA PHE A 63 -15.93 -11.93 -5.47
C PHE A 63 -14.79 -12.40 -4.59
N ARG A 64 -13.87 -11.47 -4.35
CA ARG A 64 -12.74 -11.66 -3.46
C ARG A 64 -12.70 -10.56 -2.41
N SER A 65 -12.45 -10.95 -1.17
CA SER A 65 -12.16 -10.02 -0.08
C SER A 65 -10.92 -10.44 0.69
N GLU A 66 -10.21 -9.48 1.25
CA GLU A 66 -9.06 -9.71 2.10
C GLU A 66 -9.04 -8.68 3.22
N ILE A 67 -8.68 -9.12 4.41
CA ILE A 67 -8.38 -8.25 5.56
C ILE A 67 -7.02 -8.68 6.08
N GLN A 68 -6.11 -7.72 6.24
CA GLN A 68 -4.81 -7.94 6.84
C GLN A 68 -4.50 -6.89 7.90
N ILE A 69 -3.79 -7.32 8.93
CA ILE A 69 -3.24 -6.50 10.00
C ILE A 69 -1.75 -6.79 10.05
N GLY A 70 -0.94 -5.74 9.93
CA GLY A 70 0.51 -5.81 10.01
C GLY A 70 1.05 -4.95 11.14
N SER A 71 2.22 -5.32 11.63
CA SER A 71 2.95 -4.56 12.62
C SER A 71 4.45 -4.60 12.37
N THR A 72 5.13 -3.50 12.64
CA THR A 72 6.60 -3.41 12.58
C THR A 72 7.20 -4.19 13.76
N LEU A 73 8.00 -5.20 13.44
CA LEU A 73 8.65 -6.07 14.42
C LEU A 73 10.01 -5.55 14.86
N VAL A 74 10.75 -4.93 13.94
CA VAL A 74 12.11 -4.43 14.17
C VAL A 74 12.30 -3.13 13.40
N ASP A 75 12.81 -2.11 14.08
CA ASP A 75 13.28 -0.86 13.47
C ASP A 75 14.81 -0.89 13.35
N PHE A 76 15.32 -0.57 12.16
CA PHE A 76 16.75 -0.52 11.84
C PHE A 76 17.32 0.90 11.80
N GLY A 77 16.72 1.84 12.54
CA GLY A 77 17.15 3.21 12.69
C GLY A 77 16.40 4.16 11.75
N ASN A 78 15.53 4.98 12.35
CA ASN A 78 14.74 6.14 11.88
C ASN A 78 13.99 6.07 10.54
N ASN A 79 14.22 5.07 9.70
CA ASN A 79 13.81 5.11 8.31
C ASN A 79 13.55 3.73 7.69
N THR A 80 13.84 2.64 8.39
CA THR A 80 13.66 1.28 7.85
C THR A 80 13.23 0.32 8.94
N GLY A 81 12.34 -0.62 8.61
CA GLY A 81 11.96 -1.68 9.55
C GLY A 81 11.50 -2.95 8.85
N LEU A 82 11.43 -4.04 9.61
CA LEU A 82 10.78 -5.27 9.21
C LEU A 82 9.37 -5.28 9.77
N TYR A 83 8.38 -5.62 8.95
CA TYR A 83 7.02 -5.85 9.40
C TYR A 83 6.62 -7.30 9.19
N ALA A 84 5.68 -7.75 10.01
CA ALA A 84 4.92 -8.97 9.78
C ALA A 84 3.44 -8.64 9.66
N ALA A 85 2.71 -9.46 8.92
CA ALA A 85 1.28 -9.32 8.70
C ALA A 85 0.57 -10.66 8.87
N VAL A 86 -0.64 -10.59 9.41
CA VAL A 86 -1.57 -11.71 9.49
C VAL A 86 -2.93 -11.28 8.98
N GLY A 87 -3.70 -12.20 8.43
CA GLY A 87 -5.00 -11.85 7.88
C GLY A 87 -5.79 -13.05 7.40
N ALA A 88 -6.84 -12.74 6.65
CA ALA A 88 -7.65 -13.72 5.96
C ALA A 88 -8.06 -13.20 4.58
N SER A 89 -8.13 -14.11 3.62
CA SER A 89 -8.68 -13.86 2.29
C SER A 89 -9.82 -14.83 2.01
N LEU A 90 -10.87 -14.32 1.37
CA LEU A 90 -12.00 -15.08 0.86
C LEU A 90 -12.00 -14.96 -0.67
N ASN A 91 -11.78 -16.06 -1.38
CA ASN A 91 -11.86 -16.14 -2.84
C ASN A 91 -12.34 -17.53 -3.27
N GLY A 92 -13.65 -17.78 -3.19
CA GLY A 92 -14.24 -19.12 -3.33
C GLY A 92 -13.92 -20.09 -2.18
N ARG A 93 -12.91 -19.79 -1.36
CA ARG A 93 -12.52 -20.46 -0.12
C ARG A 93 -11.89 -19.47 0.85
N LEU A 94 -11.84 -19.84 2.12
CA LEU A 94 -11.16 -19.09 3.17
C LEU A 94 -9.68 -19.50 3.25
N ASP A 95 -8.79 -18.53 3.12
CA ASP A 95 -7.36 -18.66 3.34
C ASP A 95 -6.90 -17.78 4.51
N PHE A 96 -6.05 -18.31 5.37
CA PHE A 96 -5.24 -17.52 6.29
C PHE A 96 -4.05 -16.91 5.55
N LEU A 97 -3.73 -15.67 5.89
CA LEU A 97 -2.64 -14.90 5.33
C LEU A 97 -1.56 -14.74 6.39
N PHE A 98 -0.32 -15.07 6.04
CA PHE A 98 0.87 -14.79 6.83
C PHE A 98 1.89 -14.09 5.94
N GLY A 99 2.28 -12.87 6.28
CA GLY A 99 3.19 -12.07 5.49
C GLY A 99 4.28 -11.43 6.31
N ALA A 100 5.32 -11.00 5.61
CA ALA A 100 6.40 -10.21 6.15
C ALA A 100 7.05 -9.38 5.05
N GLY A 101 7.69 -8.30 5.43
CA GLY A 101 8.35 -7.42 4.48
C GLY A 101 9.14 -6.32 5.15
N PHE A 102 9.49 -5.33 4.35
CA PHE A 102 10.27 -4.18 4.73
C PHE A 102 9.45 -2.92 4.56
N ASN A 103 9.58 -2.02 5.54
CA ASN A 103 9.12 -0.65 5.44
C ASN A 103 10.35 0.24 5.31
N TYR A 104 10.22 1.26 4.48
CA TYR A 104 11.15 2.37 4.36
C TYR A 104 10.34 3.66 4.47
N SER A 105 10.70 4.53 5.40
CA SER A 105 10.14 5.86 5.54
C SER A 105 11.27 6.88 5.50
N HIS A 106 11.01 8.05 4.93
CA HIS A 106 11.94 9.16 5.00
C HIS A 106 11.32 10.31 5.77
N TYR A 107 12.06 10.91 6.71
CA TYR A 107 11.54 12.03 7.48
C TYR A 107 11.53 13.32 6.65
N TYR A 108 12.62 13.61 5.93
CA TYR A 108 12.76 14.82 5.09
C TYR A 108 12.13 14.73 3.69
N SER A 109 11.58 13.57 3.32
CA SER A 109 10.84 13.36 2.08
C SER A 109 9.60 12.61 2.48
N PRO A 110 8.37 13.11 2.23
CA PRO A 110 7.15 12.52 2.74
C PRO A 110 6.80 11.26 1.94
N PHE A 111 7.67 10.25 2.05
CA PHE A 111 7.65 9.05 1.27
C PHE A 111 7.73 7.85 2.20
N LEU A 112 6.81 6.93 2.02
CA LEU A 112 6.81 5.64 2.67
C LEU A 112 6.67 4.56 1.61
N LEU A 113 7.58 3.59 1.63
CA LEU A 113 7.56 2.41 0.79
C LEU A 113 7.46 1.18 1.69
N SER A 114 6.48 0.34 1.44
CA SER A 114 6.34 -0.97 2.03
C SER A 114 6.45 -2.02 0.93
N GLY A 115 7.18 -3.09 1.17
CA GLY A 115 7.32 -4.17 0.21
C GLY A 115 7.53 -5.49 0.90
N GLY A 116 6.83 -6.54 0.46
CA GLY A 116 6.87 -7.80 1.16
C GLY A 116 6.24 -8.96 0.40
N VAL A 117 6.20 -10.08 1.10
CA VAL A 117 5.61 -11.33 0.65
C VAL A 117 4.59 -11.81 1.66
N LYS A 118 3.52 -12.40 1.16
CA LYS A 118 2.50 -13.07 1.97
C LYS A 118 2.15 -14.43 1.39
N CYS A 119 1.86 -15.37 2.27
CA CYS A 119 1.49 -16.73 1.95
C CYS A 119 0.03 -16.97 2.33
N LEU A 120 -0.74 -17.52 1.40
CA LEU A 120 -2.13 -17.92 1.61
C LEU A 120 -2.23 -19.42 1.90
N VAL A 121 -2.89 -19.78 3.00
CA VAL A 121 -3.04 -21.16 3.49
C VAL A 121 -4.52 -21.46 3.72
N PRO A 122 -5.10 -22.52 3.13
CA PRO A 122 -4.45 -23.68 2.52
C PRO A 122 -4.11 -23.57 1.03
N SER A 123 -4.39 -22.45 0.35
CA SER A 123 -4.14 -22.28 -1.09
C SER A 123 -2.69 -22.54 -1.54
N LYS A 124 -1.70 -22.46 -0.63
CA LYS A 124 -0.26 -22.55 -0.93
C LYS A 124 0.17 -21.55 -2.01
N SER A 125 -0.44 -20.36 -1.99
CA SER A 125 -0.11 -19.28 -2.91
C SER A 125 0.83 -18.29 -2.25
N VAL A 126 1.83 -17.81 -2.99
CA VAL A 126 2.75 -16.76 -2.56
C VAL A 126 2.41 -15.50 -3.34
N VAL A 127 2.19 -14.41 -2.62
CA VAL A 127 1.79 -13.11 -3.15
C VAL A 127 2.84 -12.08 -2.78
N TYR A 128 3.23 -11.28 -3.76
CA TYR A 128 4.15 -10.17 -3.60
C TYR A 128 3.34 -8.88 -3.56
N GLU A 129 3.65 -8.01 -2.60
CA GLU A 129 3.01 -6.71 -2.48
C GLU A 129 4.05 -5.60 -2.37
N VAL A 130 3.75 -4.47 -3.01
CA VAL A 130 4.51 -3.23 -2.89
C VAL A 130 3.54 -2.08 -2.76
N GLU A 131 3.74 -1.22 -1.78
CA GLU A 131 2.91 -0.06 -1.52
C GLU A 131 3.77 1.17 -1.32
N ALA A 132 3.51 2.22 -2.09
CA ALA A 132 4.16 3.51 -1.97
C ALA A 132 3.14 4.57 -1.55
N PHE A 133 3.51 5.40 -0.59
CA PHE A 133 2.72 6.52 -0.12
C PHE A 133 3.54 7.78 -0.27
N TYR A 134 2.94 8.82 -0.83
CA TYR A 134 3.58 10.11 -1.03
C TYR A 134 2.65 11.25 -0.59
N GLN A 135 3.06 12.04 0.40
CA GLN A 135 2.28 13.21 0.83
C GLN A 135 2.56 14.38 -0.12
N ILE A 136 1.57 14.79 -0.91
CA ILE A 136 1.73 15.95 -1.80
C ILE A 136 1.63 17.25 -1.00
N LEU A 137 0.63 17.31 -0.11
CA LEU A 137 0.29 18.49 0.68
C LEU A 137 -0.37 18.01 1.96
N PRO A 138 0.10 18.35 3.17
CA PRO A 138 -0.60 17.96 4.38
C PRO A 138 -2.07 18.45 4.36
N PRO A 139 -3.06 17.59 4.68
CA PRO A 139 -2.96 16.17 5.07
C PRO A 139 -3.00 15.18 3.88
N LEU A 140 -3.20 15.62 2.66
CA LEU A 140 -3.38 14.81 1.46
C LEU A 140 -2.14 13.99 1.05
N LEU A 141 -2.36 12.69 0.83
CA LEU A 141 -1.38 11.78 0.25
C LEU A 141 -1.94 10.98 -0.92
N ILE A 142 -1.03 10.53 -1.78
CA ILE A 142 -1.27 9.55 -2.82
C ILE A 142 -0.78 8.20 -2.32
N HIS A 143 -1.55 7.17 -2.62
CA HIS A 143 -1.16 5.77 -2.46
C HIS A 143 -1.06 5.10 -3.83
N LEU A 144 -0.02 4.28 -4.00
CA LEU A 144 0.18 3.39 -5.13
C LEU A 144 0.46 1.99 -4.58
N GLY A 145 -0.41 1.04 -4.89
CA GLY A 145 -0.29 -0.35 -4.47
C GLY A 145 -0.11 -1.28 -5.65
N TYR A 146 0.66 -2.34 -5.49
CA TYR A 146 0.73 -3.47 -6.40
C TYR A 146 0.54 -4.77 -5.62
N SER A 147 -0.27 -5.67 -6.16
CA SER A 147 -0.43 -7.03 -5.64
C SER A 147 -0.32 -8.04 -6.79
N SER A 148 0.58 -9.01 -6.64
CA SER A 148 0.81 -10.03 -7.68
C SER A 148 -0.35 -11.02 -7.81
N ASP A 149 -1.20 -11.13 -6.79
CA ASP A 149 -2.26 -12.14 -6.74
C ASP A 149 -3.43 -11.80 -7.68
N SER A 150 -3.92 -10.56 -7.60
CA SER A 150 -4.90 -10.04 -8.55
C SER A 150 -4.25 -9.46 -9.81
N ASN A 151 -2.92 -9.39 -9.85
CA ASN A 151 -2.14 -8.65 -10.86
C ASN A 151 -2.69 -7.22 -11.07
N SER A 152 -3.03 -6.56 -9.96
CA SER A 152 -3.66 -5.25 -9.95
C SER A 152 -2.67 -4.18 -9.51
N LEU A 153 -2.82 -3.00 -10.10
CA LEU A 153 -2.19 -1.78 -9.63
C LEU A 153 -3.28 -0.87 -9.08
N PHE A 154 -3.17 -0.53 -7.81
CA PHE A 154 -4.09 0.34 -7.11
C PHE A 154 -3.55 1.77 -7.09
N LEU A 155 -4.45 2.72 -7.32
CA LEU A 155 -4.22 4.14 -7.13
C LEU A 155 -5.20 4.64 -6.07
N GLY A 156 -4.67 5.30 -5.06
CA GLY A 156 -5.45 5.80 -3.94
C GLY A 156 -5.13 7.21 -3.52
N LEU A 157 -6.06 7.77 -2.75
CA LEU A 157 -5.91 9.04 -2.05
C LEU A 157 -6.12 8.79 -0.56
N GLY A 158 -5.38 9.52 0.25
CA GLY A 158 -5.45 9.39 1.69
C GLY A 158 -5.26 10.70 2.43
N LEU A 159 -5.44 10.61 3.75
CA LEU A 159 -5.23 11.67 4.70
C LEU A 159 -4.22 11.19 5.74
N SER A 160 -3.14 11.95 5.90
CA SER A 160 -2.16 11.82 6.98
C SER A 160 -2.38 12.92 8.01
N TYR A 161 -2.37 12.55 9.28
CA TYR A 161 -2.62 13.44 10.40
C TYR A 161 -1.82 13.00 11.63
N ASN A 162 -1.75 13.89 12.62
CA ASN A 162 -1.15 13.64 13.93
C ASN A 162 -2.24 13.25 14.91
#